data_AF-A0A1M5C1W9-F1
#
_entry.id   AF-A0A1M5C1W9-F1
#
_cell.length_a   1.000
_cell.length_b   1.000
_cell.length_c   1.000
_cell.angle_alpha   90.00
_cell.angle_beta   90.00
_cell.angle_gamma   90.00
#
_symmetry.space_group_name_H-M   'P 1'
#
loop_
_entity.id
_entity.type
_entity.pdbx_description
1 polymer ?
#
loop_
_entity_poly.entity_id
_entity_poly.type
_entity_poly.pdbx_seq_one_letter_code
_entity_poly.pdbx_strand_id
1 'polypeptide(L)' 'MLITRIFTLLLLLLMISSCDKSNENLTGLNNLELRKKWRECAYIRSPSSSEQHICGNYERECNDRKDQGNLSCY' A
#
# COMPACT_ATOMS: atom_id res chain seq x y z
N MET A 1 -12.52 39.76 8.67
CA MET A 1 -11.62 39.16 7.65
C MET A 1 -10.63 38.14 8.23
N LEU A 2 -10.13 38.32 9.46
CA LEU A 2 -9.20 37.37 10.08
C LEU A 2 -9.84 36.00 10.37
N ILE A 3 -11.08 36.00 10.86
CA ILE A 3 -11.84 34.80 11.22
C ILE A 3 -12.08 33.91 10.00
N THR A 4 -12.48 34.48 8.86
CA THR A 4 -12.67 33.74 7.61
C THR A 4 -11.37 33.13 7.06
N ARG A 5 -10.22 33.74 7.34
CA ARG A 5 -8.90 33.17 6.97
C ARG A 5 -8.54 31.97 7.85
N ILE A 6 -8.91 32.00 9.13
CA ILE A 6 -8.67 30.88 10.05
C ILE A 6 -9.53 29.68 9.68
N PHE A 7 -10.82 29.90 9.36
CA PHE A 7 -11.72 28.81 8.93
C PHE A 7 -11.27 28.15 7.62
N THR A 8 -10.76 28.95 6.66
CA THR A 8 -10.26 28.41 5.38
C THR A 8 -8.98 27.60 5.55
N LEU A 9 -8.06 28.04 6.43
CA LEU A 9 -6.86 27.27 6.77
C LEU A 9 -7.19 25.95 7.48
N LEU A 10 -8.16 25.96 8.38
CA LEU A 10 -8.61 24.75 9.09
C LEU A 10 -9.23 23.74 8.12
N LEU A 11 -10.02 24.21 7.15
CA LEU A 11 -10.61 23.36 6.11
C LEU A 11 -9.53 22.75 5.20
N LEU A 12 -8.49 23.51 4.88
CA LEU A 12 -7.39 23.05 4.04
C LEU A 12 -6.57 21.96 4.75
N LEU A 13 -6.34 22.09 6.06
CA LEU A 13 -5.64 21.09 6.89
C LEU A 13 -6.40 19.76 6.98
N LEU A 14 -7.74 19.80 7.01
CA LEU A 14 -8.58 18.60 7.02
C LEU A 14 -8.55 17.83 5.69
N MET A 15 -8.23 18.48 4.57
CA MET A 15 -8.12 17.81 3.27
C MET A 15 -6.81 17.05 3.08
N ILE A 16 -5.78 17.30 3.91
CA ILE A 16 -4.45 16.66 3.79
C ILE A 16 -4.35 15.37 4.63
N SER A 17 -5.30 15.12 5.54
CA SER A 17 -5.27 13.94 6.43
C SER A 17 -5.74 12.63 5.77
N SER A 18 -6.19 12.66 4.52
CA SER A 18 -6.60 11.46 3.77
C SER A 18 -5.56 10.98 2.76
N CYS A 19 -4.26 11.21 3.01
CA CYS A 19 -3.20 10.52 2.30
C CYS A 19 -3.13 9.07 2.82
N ASP A 20 -4.02 8.22 2.32
CA ASP A 20 -4.10 6.79 2.61
C ASP A 20 -2.88 6.08 2.05
N LYS A 21 -1.75 6.21 2.75
CA LYS A 21 -0.71 5.18 2.69
C LYS A 21 -1.22 4.05 3.55
N SER A 22 -1.98 3.15 2.92
CA SER A 22 -2.20 1.82 3.44
C SER A 22 -0.84 1.14 3.65
N ASN A 23 -0.25 1.40 4.82
CA ASN A 23 0.89 0.69 5.38
C ASN A 23 0.37 -0.69 5.79
N GLU A 24 0.08 -1.52 4.79
CA GLU A 24 -0.12 -2.93 5.05
C GLU A 24 1.19 -3.46 5.63
N ASN A 25 1.16 -3.86 6.89
CA ASN A 25 2.34 -4.33 7.60
C ASN A 25 2.72 -5.72 7.08
N LEU A 26 3.49 -5.77 5.99
CA LEU A 26 3.90 -7.00 5.31
C LEU A 26 4.98 -7.79 6.07
N THR A 27 5.63 -7.17 7.07
CA THR A 27 6.64 -7.85 7.90
C THR A 27 6.09 -9.01 8.73
N GLY A 28 4.77 -9.07 8.97
CA GLY A 28 4.12 -10.20 9.63
C GLY A 28 3.76 -11.37 8.69
N LEU A 29 3.88 -11.19 7.37
CA LEU A 29 3.40 -12.15 6.39
C LEU A 29 4.42 -13.28 6.18
N ASN A 30 4.02 -14.52 6.41
CA ASN A 30 4.92 -15.65 6.13
C ASN A 30 5.07 -15.87 4.61
N ASN A 31 6.07 -16.65 4.19
CA ASN A 31 6.35 -16.88 2.77
C ASN A 31 5.18 -17.47 1.98
N LEU A 32 4.38 -18.35 2.60
CA LEU A 32 3.26 -19.00 1.94
C LEU A 32 2.12 -18.00 1.70
N GLU A 33 1.82 -17.18 2.70
CA GLU A 33 0.82 -16.11 2.62
C GLU A 33 1.23 -15.05 1.61
N LEU A 34 2.48 -14.60 1.66
CA LEU A 34 3.01 -13.64 0.70
C LEU A 34 2.90 -14.15 -0.73
N ARG A 35 3.30 -15.41 -0.98
CA ARG A 35 3.15 -16.03 -2.30
C ARG A 35 1.70 -16.10 -2.75
N LYS A 36 0.79 -16.46 -1.85
CA LYS A 36 -0.64 -16.55 -2.15
C LYS A 36 -1.18 -15.18 -2.56
N LYS A 37 -0.89 -14.15 -1.77
CA LYS A 37 -1.31 -12.76 -2.03
C LYS A 37 -0.72 -12.19 -3.30
N TRP A 38 0.57 -12.42 -3.52
CA TRP A 38 1.25 -12.05 -4.76
C TRP A 38 0.62 -12.71 -5.99
N ARG A 39 0.24 -13.99 -5.93
CA ARG A 39 -0.47 -14.65 -7.03
C ARG A 39 -1.90 -14.16 -7.22
N GLU A 40 -2.62 -13.88 -6.15
CA GLU A 40 -3.97 -13.29 -6.23
C GLU A 40 -3.94 -12.02 -7.10
N CYS A 41 -2.91 -11.18 -6.94
CA CYS A 41 -2.70 -9.99 -7.76
C CYS A 41 -2.58 -10.25 -9.26
N ALA A 42 -2.00 -11.38 -9.68
CA ALA A 42 -1.84 -11.72 -11.10
C ALA A 42 -3.18 -12.03 -11.80
N TYR A 43 -4.23 -12.35 -11.03
CA TYR A 43 -5.55 -12.70 -11.57
C TYR A 43 -6.55 -11.53 -11.56
N ILE A 44 -6.16 -10.37 -11.04
CA ILE A 44 -7.04 -9.19 -11.02
C ILE A 44 -7.00 -8.53 -12.39
N ARG A 45 -8.13 -8.59 -13.13
CA ARG A 45 -8.22 -8.04 -14.50
C ARG A 45 -8.22 -6.51 -14.57
N SER A 46 -8.85 -5.86 -13.59
CA SER A 46 -9.03 -4.41 -13.56
C SER A 46 -8.85 -3.89 -12.12
N PRO A 47 -7.62 -3.89 -11.59
CA PRO A 47 -7.37 -3.50 -10.21
C PRO A 47 -7.65 -2.01 -10.01
N SER A 48 -8.37 -1.68 -8.94
CA SER A 48 -8.49 -0.34 -8.39
C SER A 48 -7.12 0.24 -8.02
N SER A 49 -7.03 1.56 -7.84
CA SER A 49 -5.78 2.20 -7.42
C SER A 49 -5.23 1.65 -6.09
N SER A 50 -6.11 1.23 -5.18
CA SER A 50 -5.73 0.61 -3.91
C SER A 50 -5.15 -0.78 -4.13
N GLU A 51 -5.81 -1.61 -4.96
CA GLU A 51 -5.31 -2.95 -5.30
C GLU A 51 -3.96 -2.89 -6.02
N GLN A 52 -3.76 -1.94 -6.94
CA GLN A 52 -2.46 -1.74 -7.58
C GLN A 52 -1.36 -1.41 -6.56
N HIS A 53 -1.67 -0.55 -5.58
CA HIS A 53 -0.72 -0.18 -4.54
C HIS A 53 -0.35 -1.37 -3.65
N ILE A 54 -1.35 -2.12 -3.19
CA ILE A 54 -1.19 -3.33 -2.37
C ILE A 54 -0.37 -4.38 -3.13
N CYS A 55 -0.71 -4.66 -4.39
CA CYS A 55 0.01 -5.62 -5.21
C CYS A 55 1.47 -5.21 -5.44
N GLY A 56 1.74 -3.91 -5.62
CA GLY A 56 3.10 -3.36 -5.68
C GLY A 56 3.88 -3.54 -4.38
N ASN A 57 3.22 -3.51 -3.22
CA ASN A 57 3.86 -3.79 -1.94
C ASN A 57 4.23 -5.27 -1.80
N TYR A 58 3.33 -6.20 -2.20
CA TYR A 58 3.68 -7.63 -2.22
C TYR A 58 4.85 -7.92 -3.16
N GLU A 59 4.86 -7.35 -4.37
CA GLU A 59 5.98 -7.47 -5.32
C GLU A 59 7.30 -6.97 -4.73
N ARG A 60 7.28 -5.83 -4.03
CA ARG A 60 8.48 -5.29 -3.38
C ARG A 60 9.00 -6.23 -2.29
N GLU A 61 8.13 -6.69 -1.40
CA GLU A 61 8.50 -7.62 -0.33
C GLU A 61 9.05 -8.94 -0.90
N CYS A 62 8.47 -9.45 -1.99
CA CYS A 62 8.98 -10.62 -2.71
C CYS A 62 10.42 -10.40 -3.21
N ASN A 63 10.71 -9.22 -3.78
CA ASN A 63 12.04 -8.88 -4.27
C ASN A 63 13.03 -8.68 -3.13
N ASP A 64 12.63 -8.01 -2.05
CA ASP A 64 13.47 -7.81 -0.86
C ASP A 64 13.88 -9.15 -0.24
N ARG A 65 12.94 -10.11 -0.15
CA ARG A 65 13.24 -11.47 0.34
C ARG A 65 14.12 -12.26 -0.63
N LYS A 66 13.89 -12.12 -1.94
CA LYS A 66 14.74 -12.75 -2.97
C LYS A 66 16.19 -12.27 -2.85
N ASP A 67 16.40 -10.97 -2.65
CA ASP A 67 17.73 -10.37 -2.49
C ASP A 67 18.41 -10.83 -1.18
N GLN A 68 17.63 -11.26 -0.19
CA GLN A 68 18.10 -11.94 1.03
C GLN A 68 18.29 -13.46 0.87
N GLY A 69 18.10 -14.02 -0.33
CA GLY A 69 18.24 -15.45 -0.62
C GLY A 69 16.99 -16.29 -0.32
N ASN A 70 15.86 -15.66 -0.06
CA ASN A 70 14.59 -16.32 0.22
C ASN A 70 13.64 -16.21 -1.00
N LEU A 71 13.43 -17.33 -1.70
CA LEU A 71 12.53 -17.41 -2.86
C LEU A 71 11.06 -17.47 -2.39
N SER A 72 10.54 -16.34 -1.95
CA SER A 72 9.17 -16.25 -1.44
C SER A 72 8.12 -16.29 -2.57
N CYS A 73 8.40 -15.73 -3.76
CA CYS A 73 7.41 -15.57 -4.83
C CYS A 73 7.93 -16.09 -6.19
N TYR A 74 7.07 -16.78 -6.95
CA TYR A 74 7.31 -17.37 -8.27
C TYR A 74 6.00 -17.74 -8.97
#